data_AF-A0A5X9IL73-F1
#
_entry.id   AF-A0A5X9IL73-F1
#
_cell.length_a   1.000
_cell.length_b   1.000
_cell.length_c   1.000
_cell.angle_alpha   90.00
_cell.angle_beta   90.00
_cell.angle_gamma   90.00
#
_symmetry.space_group_name_H-M   'P 1'
#
loop_
_entity.id
_entity.type
_entity.pdbx_description
1 polymer ?
#
loop_
_entity_poly.entity_id
_entity_poly.type
_entity_poly.pdbx_seq_one_letter_code
_entity_poly.pdbx_strand_id
1 'polypeptide(L)'
;MNLDDLLIKYPLEGVTTEKFAELLGKSKNAVDMMVKAHKIPFIEIQDPEKPGARTEKLICIEEFNKGIRLAFSKKPKAQRDAWLMWLGL
;
A
#
# COMPACT_ATOMS: atom_id res chain seq x y z
N MET A 1 8.12 -20.98 10.95
CA MET A 1 7.55 -20.19 9.85
C MET A 1 7.30 -21.18 8.72
N ASN A 2 6.05 -21.38 8.30
CA ASN A 2 5.73 -22.38 7.29
C ASN A 2 6.05 -21.80 5.90
N LEU A 3 6.56 -22.61 4.98
CA LEU A 3 6.96 -22.11 3.65
C LEU A 3 5.74 -21.58 2.86
N ASP A 4 4.57 -22.15 3.16
CA ASP A 4 3.28 -21.71 2.62
C ASP A 4 2.89 -20.29 3.04
N ASP A 5 3.43 -19.79 4.16
CA ASP A 5 3.22 -18.42 4.63
C ASP A 5 4.04 -17.40 3.81
N LEU A 6 5.06 -17.87 3.07
CA LEU A 6 5.94 -17.06 2.22
C LEU A 6 5.53 -17.11 0.74
N LEU A 7 4.61 -17.99 0.36
CA LEU A 7 4.13 -18.11 -1.01
C LEU A 7 3.17 -16.96 -1.34
N ILE A 8 3.67 -16.00 -2.12
CA ILE A 8 2.82 -15.03 -2.84
C ILE A 8 1.98 -15.84 -3.84
N LYS A 9 0.75 -16.19 -3.47
CA LYS A 9 -0.11 -17.06 -4.27
C LYS A 9 -0.47 -16.47 -5.64
N TYR A 10 -0.48 -15.14 -5.79
CA TYR A 10 -0.64 -14.44 -7.07
C TYR A 10 -0.01 -13.03 -6.99
N PRO A 11 0.61 -12.50 -8.06
CA PRO A 11 0.92 -11.08 -8.14
C PRO A 11 -0.40 -10.30 -8.29
N LEU A 12 -1.02 -9.97 -7.16
CA LEU A 12 -2.19 -9.12 -7.13
C LEU A 12 -1.75 -7.66 -7.19
N GLU A 13 -2.11 -6.97 -8.28
CA GLU A 13 -1.89 -5.54 -8.42
C GLU A 13 -2.78 -4.73 -7.48
N GLY A 14 -3.95 -5.27 -7.13
CA GLY A 14 -4.94 -4.66 -6.26
C GLY A 14 -5.32 -5.57 -5.09
N VAL A 15 -5.41 -5.01 -3.87
CA VAL A 15 -5.89 -5.74 -2.68
C VAL A 15 -6.97 -4.96 -1.95
N THR A 16 -7.82 -5.66 -1.20
CA THR A 16 -8.83 -5.02 -0.35
C THR A 16 -8.18 -4.18 0.75
N THR A 17 -8.92 -3.21 1.31
CA THR A 17 -8.42 -2.39 2.44
C THR A 17 -8.05 -3.22 3.65
N GLU A 18 -8.73 -4.35 3.85
CA GLU A 18 -8.46 -5.30 4.92
C GLU A 18 -7.13 -6.02 4.74
N LYS A 19 -6.88 -6.58 3.55
CA LYS A 19 -5.61 -7.25 3.27
C LYS A 19 -4.44 -6.25 3.28
N PHE A 20 -4.65 -5.05 2.78
CA PHE A 20 -3.64 -3.99 2.86
C PHE A 20 -3.33 -3.59 4.30
N ALA A 21 -4.35 -3.53 5.16
CA ALA A 21 -4.17 -3.23 6.58
C ALA A 21 -3.33 -4.31 7.30
N GLU A 22 -3.58 -5.59 6.99
CA GLU A 22 -2.76 -6.71 7.46
C GLU A 22 -1.28 -6.55 7.03
N LEU A 23 -1.05 -6.28 5.73
CA LEU A 23 0.30 -6.09 5.18
C LEU A 23 1.03 -4.88 5.80
N LEU A 24 0.30 -3.81 6.10
CA LEU A 24 0.86 -2.59 6.69
C LEU A 24 1.01 -2.67 8.22
N GLY A 25 0.46 -3.69 8.88
CA GLY A 25 0.41 -3.80 10.34
C GLY A 25 -0.45 -2.72 10.99
N LYS A 26 -1.56 -2.32 10.36
CA LYS A 26 -2.50 -1.30 10.87
C LYS A 26 -3.91 -1.89 11.01
N SER A 27 -4.77 -1.23 11.78
CA SER A 27 -6.19 -1.57 11.79
C SER A 27 -6.86 -1.20 10.46
N LYS A 28 -7.86 -1.99 10.05
CA LYS A 28 -8.68 -1.70 8.86
C LYS A 28 -9.26 -0.28 8.88
N ASN A 29 -9.77 0.16 10.04
CA ASN A 29 -10.33 1.51 10.20
C ASN A 29 -9.30 2.61 9.92
N ALA A 30 -8.03 2.42 10.33
CA ALA A 30 -6.98 3.38 10.04
C ALA A 30 -6.68 3.48 8.55
N VAL A 31 -6.65 2.33 7.84
CA VAL A 31 -6.48 2.30 6.39
C VAL A 31 -7.67 2.95 5.67
N ASP A 32 -8.91 2.67 6.10
CA ASP A 32 -10.11 3.29 5.52
C ASP A 32 -10.09 4.82 5.69
N MET A 33 -9.63 5.33 6.84
CA MET A 33 -9.43 6.77 7.04
C MET A 33 -8.36 7.35 6.12
N MET A 34 -7.26 6.63 5.88
CA MET A 34 -6.21 7.05 4.95
C MET A 34 -6.71 7.09 3.50
N VAL A 35 -7.52 6.10 3.09
CA VAL A 35 -8.17 6.06 1.78
C VAL A 35 -9.13 7.24 1.62
N LYS A 36 -9.99 7.50 2.61
CA LYS A 36 -10.89 8.68 2.62
C LYS A 36 -10.14 10.00 2.56
N ALA A 37 -8.93 10.06 3.14
CA ALA A 37 -8.06 11.23 3.09
C ALA A 37 -7.17 11.29 1.82
N HIS A 38 -7.40 10.43 0.83
CA HIS A 38 -6.64 10.36 -0.43
C HIS A 38 -5.12 10.15 -0.22
N LYS A 39 -4.71 9.45 0.85
CA LYS A 39 -3.30 9.16 1.15
C LYS A 39 -2.80 7.85 0.53
N ILE A 40 -3.70 7.03 0.00
CA ILE A 40 -3.42 5.71 -0.56
C ILE A 40 -4.07 5.65 -1.94
N PRO A 41 -3.37 5.17 -2.99
CA PRO A 41 -3.97 4.99 -4.31
C PRO A 41 -4.97 3.83 -4.28
N PHE A 42 -6.20 4.08 -4.69
CA PHE A 42 -7.26 3.07 -4.74
C PHE A 42 -8.17 3.28 -5.95
N ILE A 43 -8.85 2.21 -6.34
CA ILE A 43 -9.97 2.21 -7.28
C ILE A 43 -11.25 1.81 -6.54
N GLU A 44 -12.37 2.38 -6.96
CA GLU A 44 -13.69 1.95 -6.49
C GLU A 44 -14.29 0.99 -7.51
N ILE A 45 -14.63 -0.21 -7.04
CA ILE A 45 -15.42 -1.17 -7.79
C ILE A 45 -16.88 -0.95 -7.41
N GLN A 46 -17.60 -0.35 -8.35
CA GLN A 46 -19.02 -0.07 -8.24
C GLN A 46 -19.78 -0.79 -9.36
N ASP A 47 -20.93 -1.37 -9.02
CA ASP A 47 -21.88 -1.87 -10.00
C ASP A 47 -22.42 -0.67 -10.83
N PRO A 48 -22.17 -0.63 -12.15
CA PRO A 48 -22.63 0.48 -13.00
C PRO A 48 -24.15 0.65 -13.00
N GLU A 49 -24.90 -0.42 -12.73
CA GLU A 49 -26.36 -0.42 -12.69
C GLU A 49 -26.91 0.04 -11.33
N LYS A 50 -26.06 0.15 -10.30
CA LYS A 50 -26.45 0.58 -8.94
C LYS A 50 -25.62 1.76 -8.42
N PRO A 51 -25.75 2.95 -9.05
CA PRO A 51 -25.12 4.17 -8.57
C PRO A 51 -25.66 4.54 -7.19
N GLY A 52 -24.84 4.37 -6.16
CA GLY A 52 -25.18 4.60 -4.74
C GLY A 52 -25.08 3.37 -3.84
N ALA A 53 -24.93 2.16 -4.41
CA ALA A 53 -24.59 0.98 -3.63
C ALA A 53 -23.19 1.11 -2.99
N ARG A 54 -22.98 0.42 -1.87
CA ARG A 54 -21.67 0.34 -1.21
C ARG A 54 -20.64 -0.20 -2.21
N THR A 55 -19.58 0.56 -2.41
CA THR A 55 -18.49 0.20 -3.32
C THR A 55 -17.40 -0.56 -2.59
N GLU A 56 -16.75 -1.48 -3.30
CA GLU A 56 -15.53 -2.13 -2.82
C GLU A 56 -14.32 -1.30 -3.24
N LYS A 57 -13.33 -1.18 -2.35
CA LYS A 57 -12.13 -0.40 -2.61
C LYS A 57 -10.94 -1.33 -2.74
N LEU A 58 -10.30 -1.30 -3.91
CA LEU A 58 -9.04 -1.99 -4.13
C LEU A 58 -7.88 -1.00 -4.13
N ILE A 59 -6.91 -1.23 -3.27
CA ILE A 59 -5.68 -0.46 -3.17
C ILE A 59 -4.70 -1.00 -4.22
N CYS A 60 -4.20 -0.12 -5.08
CA CYS A 60 -3.20 -0.47 -6.07
C CYS A 60 -1.81 -0.53 -5.43
N ILE A 61 -1.26 -1.74 -5.28
CA ILE A 61 0.03 -1.99 -4.63
C ILE A 61 1.18 -1.38 -5.44
N GLU A 62 1.12 -1.49 -6.77
CA GLU A 62 2.18 -1.00 -7.64
C GLU A 62 2.36 0.51 -7.52
N GLU A 63 1.26 1.28 -7.62
CA GLU A 63 1.29 2.73 -7.50
C GLU A 63 1.71 3.19 -6.11
N PHE A 64 1.28 2.48 -5.06
CA PHE A 64 1.76 2.75 -3.70
C PHE A 64 3.28 2.57 -3.62
N ASN A 65 3.82 1.46 -4.13
CA ASN A 65 5.25 1.16 -4.12
C ASN A 65 6.07 2.15 -4.96
N LYS A 66 5.57 2.56 -6.14
CA LYS A 66 6.17 3.62 -6.96
C LYS A 66 6.27 4.92 -6.18
N GLY A 67 5.20 5.31 -5.50
CA GLY A 67 5.17 6.50 -4.64
C GLY A 67 6.21 6.45 -3.52
N ILE A 68 6.31 5.31 -2.82
CA ILE A 68 7.32 5.11 -1.76
C ILE A 68 8.75 5.25 -2.30
N ARG A 69 9.06 4.58 -3.43
CA ARG A 69 10.40 4.65 -4.04
C ARG A 69 10.75 6.06 -4.49
N LEU A 70 9.80 6.76 -5.10
CA LEU A 70 9.98 8.15 -5.53
C LEU A 70 10.17 9.09 -4.34
N ALA A 71 9.39 8.93 -3.29
CA ALA A 71 9.52 9.73 -2.07
C ALA A 71 10.88 9.51 -1.39
N PHE A 72 11.38 8.27 -1.38
CA PHE A 72 12.71 7.96 -0.87
C PHE A 72 13.83 8.56 -1.73
N SER A 73 13.75 8.40 -3.06
CA SER A 73 14.79 8.85 -3.98
C SER A 73 14.92 10.37 -4.05
N LYS A 74 13.81 11.11 -3.86
CA LYS A 74 13.77 12.59 -3.83
C LYS A 74 14.37 13.22 -2.57
N LYS A 75 14.67 12.45 -1.52
CA LYS A 75 15.32 13.01 -0.32
C LYS A 75 16.74 13.49 -0.66
N PRO A 76 17.24 14.58 -0.03
CA PRO A 76 18.63 14.99 -0.17
C PRO A 76 19.57 13.81 0.14
N LYS A 77 20.60 13.61 -0.70
CA LYS A 77 21.50 12.45 -0.58
C LYS A 77 22.06 12.28 0.82
N ALA A 78 22.51 13.38 1.43
CA ALA A 78 23.02 13.38 2.81
C ALA A 78 22.02 12.79 3.81
N GLN A 79 20.73 13.14 3.72
CA GLN A 79 19.69 12.60 4.59
C GLN A 79 19.32 11.16 4.24
N ARG A 80 19.23 10.85 2.94
CA ARG A 80 18.81 9.54 2.43
C ARG A 80 19.83 8.44 2.79
N ASP A 81 21.11 8.78 2.68
CA ASP A 81 22.21 7.82 2.77
C ASP A 81 22.92 7.90 4.13
N ALA A 82 22.57 8.85 5.03
CA ALA A 82 23.19 9.01 6.35
C ALA A 82 23.24 7.73 7.17
N TRP A 83 22.25 6.85 7.04
CA TRP A 83 22.19 5.60 7.80
C TRP A 83 23.26 4.57 7.37
N LEU A 84 23.83 4.70 6.16
CA LEU A 84 24.86 3.78 5.64
C LEU A 84 26.15 3.82 6.46
N MET A 85 26.47 4.97 7.08
CA MET A 85 27.65 5.08 7.95
C MET A 85 27.60 4.11 9.13
N TRP A 86 26.40 3.79 9.62
CA TRP A 86 26.20 2.87 10.75
C TRP A 86 26.39 1.40 10.32
N LEU A 87 26.47 1.14 9.01
CA LEU A 87 26.79 -0.16 8.43
C LEU A 87 28.24 -0.25 7.92
N GLY A 88 29.03 0.82 8.07
CA GLY A 88 30.40 0.88 7.52
C GLY A 88 30.45 1.00 5.99
N LEU A 89 29.40 1.55 5.37
CA LEU A 89 29.28 1.83 3.93
C LEU A 89 29.42 3.33 3.63
#